data_AF-A0A5H2V4T0-F1
#
_entry.id   AF-A0A5H2V4T0-F1
#
_cell.length_a   1.000
_cell.length_b   1.000
_cell.length_c   1.000
_cell.angle_alpha   90.00
_cell.angle_beta   90.00
_cell.angle_gamma   90.00
#
_symmetry.space_group_name_H-M   'P 1'
#
loop_
_entity.id
_entity.type
_entity.pdbx_description
1 polymer ?
#
loop_
_entity_poly.entity_id
_entity_poly.type
_entity_poly.pdbx_seq_one_letter_code
_entity_poly.pdbx_strand_id
1 'polypeptide(L)'
;MFIATPLFALLDSMDAAPLVEALELPHSPAPSNASSSEDSFGLRVLSEPWPITPDLGLESSMRNRILILEAKNSPFLLGKEKGHYWGEMKESLNNASEQREYIRLLDFENRDLQIRERKHSCLEVFRGVLLRNPYLEERAAYSPQEAFFDFLNERRDALDISNPGSNPAEMDRLEILFLGEIERDLLRRGDESLYIKQLLLNGD
;
A
#
# COMPACT_ATOMS: atom_id res chain seq x y z
N MET A 1 -26.26 -23.59 2.43
CA MET A 1 -24.85 -23.19 2.61
C MET A 1 -24.18 -23.32 1.26
N PHE A 2 -24.19 -22.24 0.47
CA PHE A 2 -23.63 -22.21 -0.87
C PHE A 2 -22.29 -21.49 -0.79
N ILE A 3 -21.20 -22.21 -1.05
CA ILE A 3 -19.86 -21.64 -1.14
C ILE A 3 -19.56 -21.48 -2.62
N ALA A 4 -19.55 -20.24 -3.09
CA ALA A 4 -19.15 -19.90 -4.45
C ALA A 4 -17.62 -19.86 -4.50
N THR A 5 -17.02 -20.82 -5.22
CA THR A 5 -15.61 -20.81 -5.57
C THR A 5 -15.36 -19.90 -6.77
N PRO A 6 -14.33 -19.03 -6.77
CA PRO A 6 -13.99 -18.24 -7.94
C PRO A 6 -13.24 -19.08 -8.97
N LEU A 7 -13.78 -19.02 -10.19
CA LEU A 7 -13.32 -19.64 -11.43
C LEU A 7 -12.20 -18.80 -12.07
N PHE A 8 -10.93 -19.04 -11.73
CA PHE A 8 -9.79 -18.55 -12.52
C PHE A 8 -8.60 -19.50 -12.38
N ALA A 9 -8.64 -20.63 -13.06
CA ALA A 9 -7.48 -21.50 -13.24
C ALA A 9 -7.64 -22.28 -14.54
N LEU A 10 -7.36 -21.66 -15.68
CA LEU A 10 -7.04 -22.37 -16.92
C LEU A 10 -6.57 -21.33 -17.94
N LEU A 11 -5.27 -21.32 -18.26
CA LEU A 11 -4.68 -21.03 -19.57
C LEU A 11 -3.16 -20.84 -19.40
N ASP A 12 -2.41 -21.90 -19.69
CA ASP A 12 -1.34 -21.93 -20.71
C ASP A 12 -0.33 -23.02 -20.39
N SER A 13 -0.50 -24.15 -21.06
CA SER A 13 0.47 -25.23 -21.17
C SER A 13 0.34 -25.78 -22.58
N MET A 14 1.18 -25.32 -23.49
CA MET A 14 1.38 -25.94 -24.80
C MET A 14 2.88 -26.04 -25.11
N ASP A 15 3.24 -27.24 -25.54
CA ASP A 15 4.56 -27.78 -25.84
C ASP A 15 5.41 -27.02 -26.87
N ALA A 16 6.73 -27.14 -26.75
CA ALA A 16 7.61 -27.36 -27.91
C ALA A 16 8.89 -28.12 -27.52
N ALA A 17 9.15 -29.20 -28.25
CA ALA A 17 10.20 -30.19 -28.03
C ALA A 17 11.63 -29.72 -28.43
N PRO A 18 12.69 -30.42 -28.00
CA PRO A 18 14.09 -30.05 -28.25
C PRO A 18 14.72 -30.88 -29.37
N LEU A 19 15.34 -30.24 -30.36
CA LEU A 19 16.32 -30.88 -31.25
C LEU A 19 17.20 -29.78 -31.87
N VAL A 20 18.53 -29.85 -31.71
CA VAL A 20 19.53 -29.90 -32.80
C VAL A 20 20.89 -30.30 -32.20
N GLU A 21 21.22 -31.56 -32.47
CA GLU A 21 22.49 -32.15 -32.93
C GLU A 21 23.80 -31.34 -32.90
N ALA A 22 24.82 -31.95 -32.30
CA ALA A 22 26.22 -31.54 -32.27
C ALA A 22 26.94 -31.90 -33.57
N LEU A 23 27.79 -31.00 -34.09
CA LEU A 23 28.82 -31.29 -35.07
C LEU A 23 30.09 -30.47 -34.78
N GLU A 24 31.22 -31.16 -34.79
CA GLU A 24 32.56 -30.71 -34.40
C GLU A 24 33.28 -29.82 -35.45
N LEU A 25 33.98 -28.79 -34.95
CA LEU A 25 35.28 -28.14 -35.30
C LEU A 25 35.98 -28.38 -36.68
N PRO A 26 36.77 -27.41 -37.26
CA PRO A 26 38.05 -26.96 -36.66
C PRO A 26 38.60 -25.53 -36.92
N HIS A 27 39.42 -25.09 -35.94
CA HIS A 27 40.64 -24.24 -35.91
C HIS A 27 40.88 -22.97 -36.81
N SER A 28 40.96 -21.82 -36.10
CA SER A 28 42.05 -20.79 -36.03
C SER A 28 42.48 -19.99 -37.30
N PRO A 29 42.79 -18.67 -37.20
CA PRO A 29 43.74 -18.12 -36.22
C PRO A 29 43.30 -16.82 -35.50
N ALA A 30 43.91 -16.61 -34.33
CA ALA A 30 43.81 -15.38 -33.54
C ALA A 30 44.47 -14.19 -34.24
N PRO A 31 43.88 -12.99 -34.22
CA PRO A 31 44.64 -11.76 -34.32
C PRO A 31 45.06 -11.31 -32.92
N SER A 32 46.37 -11.16 -32.81
CA SER A 32 47.15 -10.44 -31.82
C SER A 32 46.46 -9.21 -31.20
N ASN A 33 46.52 -9.19 -29.87
CA ASN A 33 46.32 -8.06 -28.96
C ASN A 33 46.65 -6.68 -29.55
N ALA A 34 45.61 -5.89 -29.77
CA ALA A 34 45.61 -4.49 -29.35
C ALA A 34 44.54 -4.38 -28.25
N SER A 35 44.93 -4.73 -27.01
CA SER A 35 44.09 -4.49 -25.84
C SER A 35 44.04 -2.98 -25.63
N SER A 36 43.07 -2.34 -26.29
CA SER A 36 42.72 -0.96 -26.05
C SER A 36 42.12 -0.88 -24.65
N SER A 37 42.76 -0.13 -23.75
CA SER A 37 42.28 0.14 -22.39
C SER A 37 40.93 0.87 -22.37
N GLU A 38 40.43 1.31 -23.51
CA GLU A 38 39.14 2.00 -23.65
C GLU A 38 37.94 1.06 -23.46
N ASP A 39 38.10 -0.24 -23.77
CA ASP A 39 37.03 -1.23 -23.60
C ASP A 39 36.76 -1.53 -22.10
N SER A 40 37.79 -1.37 -21.26
CA SER A 40 37.62 -1.47 -19.80
C SER A 40 36.90 -0.28 -19.21
N PHE A 41 36.92 0.91 -19.84
CA PHE A 41 36.14 2.06 -19.37
C PHE A 41 34.66 1.85 -19.71
N GLY A 42 34.36 1.44 -20.95
CA GLY A 42 33.00 1.10 -21.36
C GLY A 42 32.38 -0.01 -20.50
N LEU A 43 33.13 -1.08 -20.22
CA LEU A 43 32.65 -2.16 -19.35
C LEU A 43 32.49 -1.73 -17.88
N ARG A 44 33.36 -0.86 -17.35
CA ARG A 44 33.21 -0.34 -15.98
C ARG A 44 32.02 0.61 -15.85
N VAL A 45 31.79 1.48 -16.84
CA VAL A 45 30.62 2.38 -16.89
C VAL A 45 29.31 1.61 -17.00
N LEU A 46 29.29 0.50 -17.75
CA LEU A 46 28.13 -0.41 -17.80
C LEU A 46 27.95 -1.24 -16.52
N SER A 47 28.96 -1.28 -15.64
CA SER A 47 28.92 -2.00 -14.36
C SER A 47 28.57 -1.10 -13.17
N GLU A 48 28.54 0.23 -13.35
CA GLU A 48 28.08 1.14 -12.31
C GLU A 48 26.55 1.03 -12.16
N PRO A 49 26.02 0.94 -10.94
CA PRO A 49 24.57 0.95 -10.72
C PRO A 49 24.00 2.23 -11.33
N TRP A 50 23.04 2.08 -12.26
CA TRP A 50 22.33 3.23 -12.80
C TRP A 50 21.68 4.02 -11.65
N PRO A 51 21.79 5.36 -11.65
CA PRO A 51 21.10 6.17 -10.65
C PRO A 51 19.61 5.84 -10.62
N ILE A 52 19.02 5.85 -9.43
CA ILE A 52 17.58 5.68 -9.27
C ILE A 52 16.86 6.77 -10.07
N THR A 53 15.88 6.35 -10.87
CA THR A 53 14.96 7.26 -11.56
C THR A 53 13.70 7.40 -10.70
N PRO A 54 13.49 8.56 -10.05
CA PRO A 54 12.35 8.76 -9.18
C PRO A 54 11.05 9.01 -9.97
N ASP A 55 9.93 8.51 -9.46
CA ASP A 55 8.59 8.88 -9.90
C ASP A 55 8.16 10.18 -9.22
N LEU A 56 8.64 11.30 -9.79
CA LEU A 56 8.35 12.64 -9.28
C LEU A 56 6.85 12.97 -9.27
N GLY A 57 6.07 12.35 -10.16
CA GLY A 57 4.62 12.56 -10.24
C GLY A 57 3.91 11.94 -9.04
N LEU A 58 4.19 10.66 -8.76
CA LEU A 58 3.62 9.97 -7.61
C LEU A 58 4.10 10.57 -6.29
N GLU A 59 5.40 10.87 -6.17
CA GLU A 59 5.94 11.55 -4.98
C GLU A 59 5.25 12.89 -4.72
N SER A 60 5.07 13.72 -5.74
CA SER A 60 4.38 15.01 -5.60
C SER A 60 2.91 14.84 -5.19
N SER A 61 2.23 13.83 -5.75
CA SER A 61 0.85 13.48 -5.39
C SER A 61 0.75 13.08 -3.93
N MET A 62 1.63 12.17 -3.47
CA MET A 62 1.68 11.72 -2.07
C MET A 62 2.00 12.88 -1.12
N ARG A 63 2.97 13.73 -1.46
CA ARG A 63 3.29 14.91 -0.67
C ARG A 63 2.09 15.83 -0.50
N ASN A 64 1.37 16.14 -1.59
CA ASN A 64 0.19 17.00 -1.53
C ASN A 64 -0.92 16.40 -0.66
N ARG A 65 -1.13 15.08 -0.78
CA ARG A 65 -2.07 14.30 0.02
C ARG A 65 -1.74 14.33 1.52
N ILE A 66 -0.47 14.18 1.87
CA ILE A 66 0.02 14.34 3.25
C ILE A 66 -0.25 15.76 3.77
N LEU A 67 0.04 16.80 2.99
CA LEU A 67 -0.23 18.19 3.38
C LEU A 67 -1.71 18.44 3.68
N ILE A 68 -2.63 17.80 2.95
CA ILE A 68 -4.07 17.87 3.24
C ILE A 68 -4.38 17.25 4.61
N LEU A 69 -3.83 16.08 4.92
CA LEU A 69 -4.01 15.42 6.21
C LEU A 69 -3.41 16.23 7.37
N GLU A 70 -2.24 16.84 7.17
CA GLU A 70 -1.59 17.72 8.15
C GLU A 70 -2.40 19.00 8.40
N ALA A 71 -2.96 19.60 7.34
CA ALA A 71 -3.82 20.78 7.46
C ALA A 71 -5.09 20.47 8.26
N LYS A 72 -5.62 19.25 8.14
CA LYS A 72 -6.77 18.76 8.91
C LYS A 72 -6.42 18.21 10.29
N ASN A 73 -5.14 18.24 10.68
CA ASN A 73 -4.63 17.65 11.93
C ASN A 73 -5.08 16.18 12.09
N SER A 74 -4.92 15.39 11.02
CA SER A 74 -5.32 13.98 11.02
C SER A 74 -4.58 13.19 12.11
N PRO A 75 -5.29 12.44 12.97
CA PRO A 75 -4.64 11.59 13.98
C PRO A 75 -3.91 10.39 13.35
N PHE A 76 -4.20 10.07 12.08
CA PHE A 76 -3.64 8.93 11.38
C PHE A 76 -2.25 9.18 10.79
N LEU A 77 -1.63 10.33 11.09
CA LEU A 77 -0.22 10.64 10.77
C LEU A 77 0.74 10.30 11.93
N LEU A 78 0.38 9.30 12.76
CA LEU A 78 1.22 8.75 13.83
C LEU A 78 1.73 9.78 14.86
N GLY A 79 0.98 10.86 15.08
CA GLY A 79 1.38 11.93 16.00
C GLY A 79 2.63 12.72 15.56
N LYS A 80 3.06 12.59 14.30
CA LYS A 80 4.20 13.32 13.77
C LYS A 80 3.88 14.82 13.62
N GLU A 81 4.90 15.65 13.85
CA GLU A 81 4.83 17.07 13.53
C GLU A 81 4.72 17.30 12.02
N LYS A 82 4.17 18.46 11.62
CA LYS A 82 3.96 18.81 10.21
C LYS A 82 5.29 18.78 9.44
N GLY A 83 5.29 18.17 8.27
CA GLY A 83 6.46 17.98 7.43
C GLY A 83 7.30 16.76 7.77
N HIS A 84 7.23 16.22 8.99
CA HIS A 84 8.08 15.07 9.38
C HIS A 84 7.67 13.77 8.68
N TYR A 85 6.36 13.54 8.49
CA TYR A 85 5.88 12.34 7.82
C TYR A 85 6.45 12.21 6.40
N TRP A 86 6.37 13.30 5.61
CA TRP A 86 6.97 13.34 4.27
C TRP A 86 8.50 13.28 4.32
N GLY A 87 9.13 13.96 5.29
CA GLY A 87 10.58 13.98 5.45
C GLY A 87 11.17 12.58 5.61
N GLU A 88 10.65 11.78 6.54
CA GLU A 88 11.11 10.40 6.79
C GLU A 88 10.88 9.46 5.60
N MET A 89 9.72 9.60 4.94
CA MET A 89 9.43 8.85 3.72
C MET A 89 10.43 9.21 2.62
N LYS A 90 10.70 10.50 2.40
CA LYS A 90 11.63 10.95 1.37
C LYS A 90 13.06 10.53 1.67
N GLU A 91 13.46 10.53 2.93
CA GLU A 91 14.75 9.98 3.38
C GLU A 91 14.85 8.49 3.06
N SER A 92 13.83 7.70 3.38
CA SER A 92 13.78 6.27 3.06
C SER A 92 13.88 6.01 1.55
N LEU A 93 13.18 6.80 0.73
CA LEU A 93 13.25 6.70 -0.74
C LEU A 93 14.63 7.08 -1.30
N ASN A 94 15.28 8.09 -0.74
CA ASN A 94 16.62 8.51 -1.17
C ASN A 94 17.70 7.49 -0.79
N ASN A 95 17.44 6.69 0.26
CA ASN A 95 18.36 5.67 0.76
C ASN A 95 18.23 4.31 0.04
N ALA A 96 17.29 4.16 -0.90
CA ALA A 96 17.17 2.96 -1.71
C ALA A 96 18.46 2.74 -2.53
N SER A 97 18.95 1.50 -2.56
CA SER A 97 20.19 1.15 -3.28
C SER A 97 19.92 0.66 -4.70
N GLU A 98 18.68 0.23 -4.99
CA GLU A 98 18.28 -0.31 -6.29
C GLU A 98 16.92 0.26 -6.72
N GLN A 99 16.70 0.39 -8.04
CA GLN A 99 15.43 0.85 -8.61
C GLN A 99 14.24 -0.01 -8.13
N ARG A 100 14.44 -1.33 -8.02
CA ARG A 100 13.40 -2.26 -7.55
C ARG A 100 13.02 -1.99 -6.10
N GLU A 101 14.00 -1.66 -5.27
CA GLU A 101 13.75 -1.31 -3.88
C GLU A 101 12.99 0.02 -3.77
N TYR A 102 13.41 1.04 -4.52
CA TYR A 102 12.71 2.32 -4.60
C TYR A 102 11.23 2.14 -4.97
N ILE A 103 10.94 1.40 -6.05
CA ILE A 103 9.57 1.16 -6.51
C ILE A 103 8.75 0.45 -5.42
N ARG A 104 9.33 -0.58 -4.79
CA ARG A 104 8.65 -1.34 -3.73
C ARG A 104 8.35 -0.48 -2.50
N LEU A 105 9.29 0.37 -2.09
CA LEU A 105 9.09 1.30 -0.97
C LEU A 105 8.02 2.33 -1.31
N LEU A 106 8.10 2.94 -2.49
CA LEU A 106 7.13 3.93 -2.95
C LEU A 106 5.71 3.35 -3.02
N ASP A 107 5.57 2.14 -3.55
CA ASP A 107 4.29 1.43 -3.62
C ASP A 107 3.73 1.11 -2.23
N PHE A 108 4.59 0.71 -1.30
CA PHE A 108 4.20 0.46 0.10
C PHE A 108 3.69 1.74 0.77
N GLU A 109 4.49 2.80 0.74
CA GLU A 109 4.17 4.09 1.34
C GLU A 109 2.91 4.72 0.75
N ASN A 110 2.68 4.54 -0.56
CA ASN A 110 1.47 5.02 -1.22
C ASN A 110 0.21 4.28 -0.73
N ARG A 111 0.26 2.96 -0.56
CA ARG A 111 -0.87 2.18 -0.02
C ARG A 111 -1.14 2.51 1.44
N ASP A 112 -0.09 2.59 2.25
CA ASP A 112 -0.20 2.99 3.66
C ASP A 112 -0.84 4.39 3.78
N LEU A 113 -0.42 5.35 2.96
CA LEU A 113 -1.05 6.67 2.89
C LEU A 113 -2.53 6.61 2.47
N GLN A 114 -2.90 5.77 1.49
CA GLN A 114 -4.30 5.56 1.09
C GLN A 114 -5.16 5.05 2.25
N ILE A 115 -4.63 4.12 3.06
CA ILE A 115 -5.32 3.62 4.25
C ILE A 115 -5.55 4.75 5.24
N ARG A 116 -4.51 5.54 5.55
CA ARG A 116 -4.60 6.69 6.48
C ARG A 116 -5.62 7.73 6.04
N GLU A 117 -5.67 8.03 4.75
CA GLU A 117 -6.66 8.94 4.18
C GLU A 117 -8.08 8.41 4.32
N ARG A 118 -8.29 7.12 4.06
CA ARG A 118 -9.58 6.48 4.18
C ARG A 118 -10.04 6.45 5.63
N LYS A 119 -9.16 6.08 6.57
CA LYS A 119 -9.44 6.16 8.01
C LYS A 119 -9.83 7.58 8.43
N HIS A 120 -9.10 8.59 7.94
CA HIS A 120 -9.43 9.99 8.19
C HIS A 120 -10.80 10.38 7.61
N SER A 121 -11.11 9.98 6.38
CA SER A 121 -12.41 10.27 5.75
C SER A 121 -13.56 9.64 6.53
N CYS A 122 -13.42 8.37 6.93
CA CYS A 122 -14.42 7.69 7.74
C CYS A 122 -14.61 8.40 9.10
N LEU A 123 -13.54 8.86 9.75
CA LEU A 123 -13.61 9.61 11.01
C LEU A 123 -14.40 10.92 10.84
N GLU A 124 -14.15 11.67 9.77
CA GLU A 124 -14.87 12.93 9.51
C GLU A 124 -16.36 12.69 9.28
N VAL A 125 -16.72 11.64 8.53
CA VAL A 125 -18.12 11.26 8.34
C VAL A 125 -18.74 10.82 9.66
N PHE A 126 -18.05 9.98 10.43
CA PHE A 126 -18.50 9.50 11.74
C PHE A 126 -18.76 10.65 12.72
N ARG A 127 -17.83 11.61 12.82
CA ARG A 127 -18.03 12.85 13.60
C ARG A 127 -19.24 13.64 13.12
N GLY A 128 -19.44 13.72 11.81
CA GLY A 128 -20.64 14.34 11.23
C GLY A 128 -21.94 13.63 11.64
N VAL A 129 -21.92 12.31 11.78
CA VAL A 129 -23.07 11.53 12.29
C VAL A 129 -23.32 11.83 13.77
N LEU A 130 -22.28 11.82 14.61
CA LEU A 130 -22.41 12.14 16.04
C LEU A 130 -22.94 13.55 16.28
N LEU A 131 -22.42 14.54 15.54
CA LEU A 131 -22.86 15.92 15.66
C LEU A 131 -24.36 16.10 15.35
N ARG A 132 -24.89 15.29 14.43
CA ARG A 132 -26.33 15.30 14.07
C ARG A 132 -27.19 14.48 15.03
N ASN A 133 -26.57 13.57 15.78
CA ASN A 133 -27.24 12.61 16.64
C ASN A 133 -26.57 12.54 18.03
N PRO A 134 -26.67 13.60 18.86
CA PRO A 134 -25.95 13.67 20.15
C PRO A 134 -26.27 12.52 21.12
N TYR A 135 -27.48 11.93 21.02
CA TYR A 135 -27.88 10.79 21.83
C TYR A 135 -26.97 9.55 21.64
N LEU A 136 -26.25 9.44 20.52
CA LEU A 136 -25.29 8.36 20.29
C LEU A 136 -24.07 8.48 21.21
N GLU A 137 -23.63 9.71 21.48
CA GLU A 137 -22.51 9.99 22.38
C GLU A 137 -22.93 9.79 23.83
N GLU A 138 -24.15 10.18 24.20
CA GLU A 138 -24.71 9.95 25.55
C GLU A 138 -24.88 8.46 25.89
N ARG A 139 -25.17 7.62 24.89
CA ARG A 139 -25.36 6.18 25.05
C ARG A 139 -24.06 5.38 24.97
N ALA A 140 -22.98 5.98 24.49
CA ALA A 140 -21.71 5.28 24.33
C ALA A 140 -21.11 4.97 25.70
N ALA A 141 -20.68 3.71 25.91
CA ALA A 141 -20.08 3.28 27.17
C ALA A 141 -18.70 3.91 27.43
N TYR A 142 -18.02 4.38 26.38
CA TYR A 142 -16.73 5.04 26.40
C TYR A 142 -16.63 6.03 25.22
N SER A 143 -15.52 6.74 25.11
CA SER A 143 -15.31 7.77 24.08
C SER A 143 -15.63 7.23 22.68
N PRO A 144 -16.63 7.78 21.96
CA PRO A 144 -16.96 7.32 20.61
C PRO A 144 -15.78 7.40 19.64
N GLN A 145 -14.87 8.35 19.86
CA GLN A 145 -13.67 8.48 19.03
C GLN A 145 -12.67 7.35 19.31
N GLU A 146 -12.48 6.95 20.56
CA GLU A 146 -11.62 5.80 20.91
C GLU A 146 -12.24 4.51 20.38
N ALA A 147 -13.55 4.32 20.57
CA ALA A 147 -14.31 3.20 20.00
C ALA A 147 -14.11 3.08 18.48
N PHE A 148 -14.12 4.21 17.80
CA PHE A 148 -13.89 4.26 16.37
C PHE A 148 -12.46 3.82 15.99
N PHE A 149 -11.44 4.24 16.73
CA PHE A 149 -10.07 3.83 16.46
C PHE A 149 -9.85 2.34 16.77
N ASP A 150 -10.36 1.87 17.89
CA ASP A 150 -10.26 0.46 18.30
C ASP A 150 -10.94 -0.43 17.26
N PHE A 151 -12.15 -0.09 16.83
CA PHE A 151 -12.85 -0.82 15.77
C PHE A 151 -12.05 -0.90 14.46
N LEU A 152 -11.44 0.19 14.01
CA LEU A 152 -10.64 0.17 12.79
C LEU A 152 -9.40 -0.72 12.94
N ASN A 153 -8.78 -0.75 14.13
CA ASN A 153 -7.62 -1.59 14.41
C ASN A 153 -8.01 -3.06 14.53
N GLU A 154 -9.04 -3.38 15.31
CA GLU A 154 -9.58 -4.74 15.45
C GLU A 154 -9.98 -5.34 14.10
N ARG A 155 -10.50 -4.52 13.18
CA ARG A 155 -10.83 -4.96 11.83
C ARG A 155 -9.60 -5.33 11.02
N ARG A 156 -8.50 -4.59 11.16
CA ARG A 156 -7.24 -4.96 10.52
C ARG A 156 -6.67 -6.23 11.15
N ASP A 157 -6.69 -6.33 12.47
CA ASP A 157 -6.22 -7.52 13.19
C ASP A 157 -7.02 -8.76 12.78
N ALA A 158 -8.35 -8.66 12.68
CA ALA A 158 -9.22 -9.74 12.22
C ALA A 158 -8.92 -10.14 10.77
N LEU A 159 -8.59 -9.19 9.91
CA LEU A 159 -8.21 -9.45 8.53
C LEU A 159 -6.90 -10.26 8.47
N ASP A 160 -5.88 -9.85 9.23
CA ASP A 160 -4.59 -10.52 9.28
C ASP A 160 -4.69 -11.93 9.91
N ILE A 161 -5.49 -12.09 10.98
CA ILE A 161 -5.76 -13.38 11.63
C ILE A 161 -6.48 -14.35 10.68
N SER A 162 -7.43 -13.83 9.89
CA SER A 162 -8.22 -14.67 8.96
C SER A 162 -7.44 -15.08 7.71
N ASN A 163 -6.32 -14.41 7.41
CA ASN A 163 -5.55 -14.60 6.19
C ASN A 163 -4.06 -14.83 6.49
N PRO A 164 -3.70 -15.82 7.32
CA PRO A 164 -2.32 -16.02 7.77
C PRO A 164 -1.40 -16.31 6.58
N GLY A 165 -0.25 -15.62 6.54
CA GLY A 165 0.74 -15.79 5.47
C GLY A 165 0.39 -15.13 4.14
N SER A 166 -0.72 -14.37 4.08
CA SER A 166 -1.07 -13.61 2.88
C SER A 166 -0.11 -12.45 2.63
N ASN A 167 -0.06 -12.01 1.37
CA ASN A 167 0.74 -10.85 0.98
C ASN A 167 0.21 -9.57 1.68
N PRO A 168 1.04 -8.82 2.42
CA PRO A 168 0.62 -7.56 3.05
C PRO A 168 -0.04 -6.59 2.09
N ALA A 169 0.46 -6.50 0.85
CA ALA A 169 -0.11 -5.62 -0.17
C ALA A 169 -1.56 -5.98 -0.54
N GLU A 170 -1.94 -7.25 -0.40
CA GLU A 170 -3.33 -7.68 -0.64
C GLU A 170 -4.22 -7.33 0.55
N MET A 171 -3.72 -7.49 1.78
CA MET A 171 -4.45 -7.09 2.99
C MET A 171 -4.69 -5.57 3.00
N ASP A 172 -3.72 -4.77 2.55
CA ASP A 172 -3.87 -3.32 2.40
C ASP A 172 -4.99 -2.97 1.41
N ARG A 173 -5.09 -3.68 0.28
CA ARG A 173 -6.15 -3.46 -0.71
C ARG A 173 -7.52 -3.78 -0.13
N LEU A 174 -7.63 -4.89 0.60
CA LEU A 174 -8.88 -5.28 1.26
C LEU A 174 -9.28 -4.27 2.35
N GLU A 175 -8.32 -3.77 3.14
CA GLU A 175 -8.56 -2.71 4.12
C GLU A 175 -9.07 -1.42 3.44
N ILE A 176 -8.44 -0.99 2.34
CA ILE A 176 -8.88 0.18 1.57
C ILE A 176 -10.32 0.01 1.06
N LEU A 177 -10.66 -1.16 0.52
CA LEU A 177 -12.01 -1.46 0.04
C LEU A 177 -13.04 -1.40 1.18
N PHE A 178 -12.71 -2.02 2.31
CA PHE A 178 -13.57 -2.07 3.49
C PHE A 178 -13.78 -0.70 4.11
N LEU A 179 -12.75 0.12 4.23
CA LEU A 179 -12.89 1.51 4.68
C LEU A 179 -13.82 2.30 3.74
N GLY A 180 -13.74 2.06 2.44
CA GLY A 180 -14.69 2.62 1.47
C GLY A 180 -16.13 2.14 1.65
N GLU A 181 -16.36 0.92 2.15
CA GLU A 181 -17.69 0.42 2.53
C GLU A 181 -18.23 1.13 3.78
N ILE A 182 -17.39 1.28 4.81
CA ILE A 182 -17.74 2.03 6.03
C ILE A 182 -18.15 3.45 5.69
N GLU A 183 -17.32 4.17 4.93
CA GLU A 183 -17.58 5.54 4.52
C GLU A 183 -18.94 5.65 3.80
N ARG A 184 -19.20 4.76 2.83
CA ARG A 184 -20.47 4.76 2.08
C ARG A 184 -21.68 4.44 2.94
N ASP A 185 -21.57 3.49 3.87
CA ASP A 185 -22.69 3.14 4.74
C ASP A 185 -22.99 4.25 5.73
N LEU A 186 -21.97 4.86 6.34
CA LEU A 186 -22.13 6.02 7.23
C LEU A 186 -22.76 7.21 6.51
N LEU A 187 -22.32 7.51 5.28
CA LEU A 187 -22.90 8.60 4.48
C LEU A 187 -24.36 8.33 4.10
N ARG A 188 -24.72 7.07 3.83
CA ARG A 188 -26.06 6.69 3.36
C ARG A 188 -27.06 6.56 4.50
N ARG A 189 -26.65 5.97 5.63
CA ARG A 189 -27.54 5.56 6.73
C ARG A 189 -27.38 6.40 7.98
N GLY A 190 -26.28 7.13 8.14
CA GLY A 190 -26.02 7.92 9.35
C GLY A 190 -25.99 7.03 10.60
N ASP A 191 -26.84 7.39 11.56
CA ASP A 191 -27.06 6.69 12.84
C ASP A 191 -27.62 5.27 12.68
N GLU A 192 -28.31 4.99 11.57
CA GLU A 192 -28.80 3.64 11.24
C GLU A 192 -27.74 2.73 10.59
N SER A 193 -26.50 3.23 10.45
CA SER A 193 -25.39 2.45 9.93
C SER A 193 -25.13 1.20 10.77
N LEU A 194 -24.82 0.09 10.09
CA LEU A 194 -24.43 -1.16 10.77
C LEU A 194 -23.17 -0.95 11.61
N TYR A 195 -22.27 -0.07 11.15
CA TYR A 195 -21.03 0.22 11.86
C TYR A 195 -21.27 1.07 13.10
N ILE A 196 -22.19 2.04 13.08
CA ILE A 196 -22.58 2.77 14.30
C ILE A 196 -23.12 1.81 15.37
N LYS A 197 -23.97 0.86 14.95
CA LYS A 197 -24.53 -0.15 15.87
C LYS A 197 -23.42 -1.03 16.45
N GLN A 198 -22.49 -1.48 15.62
CA GLN A 198 -21.36 -2.29 16.09
C GLN A 198 -20.41 -1.52 17.02
N LEU A 199 -20.16 -0.25 16.70
CA LEU A 199 -19.23 0.63 17.41
C LEU A 199 -19.76 1.05 18.79
N LEU A 200 -21.01 1.51 18.83
CA LEU A 200 -21.53 2.25 19.99
C LEU A 200 -22.65 1.52 20.73
N LEU A 201 -23.26 0.49 20.11
CA LEU A 201 -24.48 -0.15 20.61
C LEU A 201 -24.33 -1.66 20.86
N ASN A 202 -23.14 -2.26 20.68
CA ASN A 202 -22.86 -3.67 20.99
C ASN A 202 -22.72 -3.96 22.51
N GLY A 203 -23.45 -3.21 23.34
CA GLY A 203 -23.46 -3.31 24.81
C GLY A 203 -24.73 -3.95 25.41
N ASP A 204 -25.61 -4.55 24.60
CA ASP A 204 -26.83 -5.24 25.06
C ASP A 204 -26.83 -6.74 24.69
#